data_AF-A0A8T0EU82-F1
#
_entry.id   AF-A0A8T0EU82-F1
#
_cell.length_a   1.000
_cell.length_b   1.000
_cell.length_c   1.000
_cell.angle_alpha   90.00
_cell.angle_beta   90.00
_cell.angle_gamma   90.00
#
_symmetry.space_group_name_H-M   'P 1'
#
loop_
_entity.id
_entity.type
_entity.pdbx_description
1 polymer ?
#
loop_
_entity_poly.entity_id
_entity_poly.type
_entity_poly.pdbx_seq_one_letter_code
_entity_poly.pdbx_strand_id
1 'polypeptide(L)'
;MENVSASEVYQLMKNVYGTNSMCHRSAWYRNFHSERSSTDIRSQPGQAHVVIIKEAVASVNLLMRINQQITTQEITVEMCMSKGSVHKILHERLQYRKVCALYAPKHFTAEQKIHYMSISL
;
A
#
# COMPACT_ATOMS: atom_id res chain seq x y z
N MET A 1 -15.18 25.38 33.36
CA MET A 1 -14.50 26.04 32.23
C MET A 1 -15.32 27.26 31.89
N GLU A 2 -14.70 28.43 31.80
CA GLU A 2 -15.39 29.69 31.46
C GLU A 2 -16.22 29.49 30.18
N ASN A 3 -17.47 29.95 30.18
CA ASN A 3 -18.41 29.79 29.07
C ASN A 3 -18.09 30.79 27.95
N VAL A 4 -16.88 30.67 27.40
CA VAL A 4 -16.36 31.54 26.35
C VAL A 4 -16.89 31.03 25.01
N SER A 5 -17.59 31.89 24.28
CA SER A 5 -18.18 31.55 22.99
C SER A 5 -17.10 31.25 21.95
N ALA A 6 -17.40 30.36 21.00
CA ALA A 6 -16.49 30.03 19.89
C ALA A 6 -15.99 31.28 19.13
N SER A 7 -16.80 32.34 19.09
CA SER A 7 -16.45 33.63 18.48
C SER A 7 -15.37 34.37 19.27
N GLU A 8 -15.44 34.35 20.60
CA GLU A 8 -14.50 35.02 21.49
C GLU A 8 -13.13 34.32 21.47
N VAL A 9 -13.13 32.98 21.47
CA VAL A 9 -11.91 32.17 21.27
C VAL A 9 -11.23 32.50 19.95
N TYR A 10 -12.00 32.75 18.88
CA TYR A 10 -11.45 33.18 17.60
C TYR A 10 -10.79 34.55 17.70
N GLN A 11 -11.46 35.56 18.27
CA GLN A 11 -10.86 36.90 18.39
C GLN A 11 -9.55 36.86 19.17
N LEU A 12 -9.49 36.08 20.25
CA LEU A 12 -8.25 35.87 21.02
C LEU A 12 -7.16 35.24 20.16
N MET A 13 -7.45 34.16 19.42
CA MET A 13 -6.47 33.54 18.52
C MET A 13 -6.02 34.47 17.40
N LYS A 14 -6.92 35.29 16.85
CA LYS A 14 -6.60 36.25 15.80
C LYS A 14 -5.69 37.37 16.33
N ASN A 15 -5.92 37.82 17.56
CA ASN A 15 -5.07 38.81 18.21
C ASN A 15 -3.65 38.28 18.45
N VAL A 16 -3.50 36.99 18.76
CA VAL A 16 -2.18 36.37 19.02
C VAL A 16 -1.46 35.96 17.74
N TYR A 17 -2.16 35.37 16.77
CA TYR A 17 -1.55 34.74 15.58
C TYR A 17 -1.78 35.49 14.26
N GLY A 18 -2.58 36.57 14.27
CA GLY A 18 -2.82 37.43 13.11
C GLY A 18 -3.40 36.69 11.91
N THR A 19 -2.76 36.87 10.74
CA THR A 19 -3.16 36.26 9.45
C THR A 19 -2.97 34.75 9.39
N ASN A 20 -2.12 34.18 10.26
CA ASN A 20 -1.88 32.74 10.33
C ASN A 20 -2.91 31.99 11.19
N SER A 21 -3.99 32.65 11.61
CA SER A 21 -5.03 32.02 12.41
C SER A 21 -5.89 31.06 11.55
N MET A 22 -6.00 29.78 11.96
CA MET A 22 -6.72 28.72 11.22
C MET A 22 -8.21 29.05 11.00
N CYS A 23 -8.77 28.94 9.78
CA CYS A 23 -10.19 29.29 9.54
C CYS A 23 -11.21 28.22 9.98
N HIS A 24 -10.85 26.93 10.05
CA HIS A 24 -11.76 25.80 10.36
C HIS A 24 -11.75 25.39 11.85
N ARG A 25 -12.25 26.25 12.74
CA ARG A 25 -12.17 26.06 14.21
C ARG A 25 -13.42 25.50 14.90
N SER A 26 -14.58 25.51 14.25
CA SER A 26 -15.83 24.98 14.84
C SER A 26 -15.72 23.49 15.20
N ALA A 27 -14.98 22.72 14.40
CA ALA A 27 -14.68 21.32 14.70
C ALA A 27 -13.87 21.16 15.98
N TRP A 28 -12.86 22.02 16.21
CA TRP A 28 -12.04 22.01 17.42
C TRP A 28 -12.81 22.45 18.65
N TYR A 29 -13.55 23.58 18.57
CA TYR A 29 -14.40 24.04 19.67
C TYR A 29 -15.41 22.95 20.09
N ARG A 30 -16.05 22.29 19.12
CA ARG A 30 -16.97 21.18 19.37
C ARG A 30 -16.26 19.98 20.01
N ASN A 31 -15.07 19.62 19.54
CA ASN A 31 -14.31 18.48 20.09
C ASN A 31 -13.87 18.75 21.54
N PHE A 32 -13.39 19.96 21.86
CA PHE A 32 -12.98 20.31 23.21
C PHE A 32 -14.17 20.42 24.17
N HIS A 33 -15.32 20.93 23.70
CA HIS A 33 -16.56 20.91 24.49
C HIS A 33 -17.10 19.50 24.72
N SER A 34 -16.81 18.56 23.82
CA SER A 34 -17.15 17.13 23.99
C SER A 34 -16.06 16.34 24.73
N GLU A 35 -15.32 16.99 25.65
CA GLU A 35 -14.26 16.40 26.51
C GLU A 35 -13.10 15.73 25.78
N ARG A 36 -12.97 15.93 24.45
CA ARG A 36 -11.85 15.40 23.71
C ARG A 36 -10.65 16.33 23.87
N SER A 37 -9.73 15.93 24.75
CA SER A 37 -8.47 16.65 25.02
C SER A 37 -7.29 16.22 24.14
N SER A 38 -7.41 15.10 23.40
CA SER A 38 -6.36 14.64 22.49
C SER A 38 -6.24 15.55 21.27
N THR A 39 -5.03 16.06 21.06
CA THR A 39 -4.63 16.88 19.92
C THR A 39 -4.27 16.05 18.68
N ASP A 40 -4.26 14.72 18.80
CA ASP A 40 -3.83 13.85 17.72
C ASP A 40 -4.82 13.86 16.56
N ILE A 41 -4.27 13.97 15.35
CA ILE A 41 -5.04 13.83 14.12
C ILE A 41 -5.65 12.43 14.12
N ARG A 42 -6.98 12.35 14.13
CA ARG A 42 -7.67 11.06 14.02
C ARG A 42 -7.26 10.40 12.71
N SER A 43 -6.77 9.17 12.79
CA SER A 43 -6.57 8.31 11.63
C SER A 43 -7.84 8.31 10.79
N GLN A 44 -7.81 8.99 9.65
CA GLN A 44 -8.93 8.96 8.73
C GLN A 44 -8.93 7.58 8.06
N PRO A 45 -10.02 6.80 8.15
CA PRO A 45 -10.11 5.58 7.37
C PRO A 45 -10.13 5.97 5.88
N GLY A 46 -9.09 5.57 5.15
CA GLY A 46 -9.05 5.72 3.69
C GLY A 46 -10.11 4.85 3.01
N GLN A 47 -10.75 5.36 1.95
CA GLN A 47 -11.92 4.77 1.32
C GLN A 47 -11.57 3.87 0.10
N ALA A 48 -12.36 2.80 -0.11
CA ALA A 48 -12.52 1.94 -1.31
C ALA A 48 -11.31 1.18 -1.91
N HIS A 49 -10.08 1.39 -1.44
CA HIS A 49 -8.90 0.73 -2.01
C HIS A 49 -8.87 -0.80 -1.73
N VAL A 50 -9.53 -1.28 -0.65
CA VAL A 50 -9.36 -2.66 -0.15
C VAL A 50 -9.95 -3.74 -1.07
N VAL A 51 -11.11 -3.50 -1.69
CA VAL A 51 -11.76 -4.51 -2.55
C VAL A 51 -11.03 -4.62 -3.89
N ILE A 52 -10.70 -3.48 -4.51
CA ILE A 52 -9.92 -3.40 -5.76
C ILE A 52 -8.52 -4.02 -5.58
N ILE A 53 -7.91 -3.89 -4.39
CA ILE A 53 -6.65 -4.58 -4.08
C ILE A 53 -6.79 -6.10 -4.20
N LYS A 54 -7.86 -6.71 -3.67
CA LYS A 54 -7.93 -8.18 -3.56
C LYS A 54 -7.95 -8.84 -4.94
N GLU A 55 -8.76 -8.31 -5.85
CA GLU A 55 -8.83 -8.78 -7.23
C GLU A 55 -7.50 -8.54 -7.95
N ALA A 56 -6.91 -7.35 -7.82
CA ALA A 56 -5.61 -7.04 -8.42
C ALA A 56 -4.49 -7.96 -7.90
N VAL A 57 -4.47 -8.26 -6.59
CA VAL A 57 -3.50 -9.19 -5.97
C VAL A 57 -3.68 -10.60 -6.54
N ALA A 58 -4.92 -11.06 -6.69
CA ALA A 58 -5.20 -12.37 -7.28
C ALA A 58 -4.74 -12.46 -8.74
N SER A 59 -5.01 -11.44 -9.56
CA SER A 59 -4.58 -11.37 -10.95
C SER A 59 -3.06 -11.34 -11.10
N VAL A 60 -2.36 -10.53 -10.30
CA VAL A 60 -0.87 -10.51 -10.30
C VAL A 60 -0.31 -11.89 -9.90
N ASN A 61 -0.90 -12.55 -8.90
CA ASN A 61 -0.50 -13.90 -8.49
C ASN A 61 -0.72 -14.93 -9.60
N LEU A 62 -1.82 -14.83 -10.34
CA LEU A 62 -2.10 -15.70 -11.49
C LEU A 62 -1.05 -15.51 -12.60
N LEU A 63 -0.74 -14.26 -12.96
CA LEU A 63 0.29 -13.94 -13.95
C LEU A 63 1.66 -14.55 -13.58
N MET A 64 2.06 -14.44 -12.31
CA MET A 64 3.31 -15.03 -11.82
C MET A 64 3.32 -16.57 -11.86
N ARG A 65 2.16 -17.21 -11.64
CA ARG A 65 2.05 -18.68 -11.70
C ARG A 65 2.12 -19.20 -13.13
N ILE A 66 1.59 -18.44 -14.09
CA ILE A 66 1.66 -18.77 -15.52
C ILE A 66 3.09 -18.59 -16.03
N ASN A 67 3.73 -17.45 -15.70
CA ASN A 67 5.09 -17.16 -16.09
C ASN A 67 5.92 -16.65 -14.91
N GLN A 68 6.79 -17.51 -14.39
CA GLN A 68 7.66 -17.17 -13.26
C GLN A 68 8.79 -16.20 -13.63
N GLN A 69 9.04 -15.97 -14.92
CA GLN A 69 10.08 -15.07 -15.42
C GLN A 69 9.52 -13.69 -15.83
N ILE A 70 8.24 -13.43 -15.58
CA ILE A 70 7.62 -12.14 -15.92
C ILE A 70 8.28 -10.97 -15.16
N THR A 71 8.48 -9.87 -15.88
CA THR A 71 9.09 -8.65 -15.32
C THR A 71 8.04 -7.76 -14.66
N THR A 72 8.48 -6.95 -13.69
CA THR A 72 7.60 -5.95 -13.05
C THR A 72 7.03 -4.95 -14.07
N GLN A 73 7.76 -4.65 -15.14
CA GLN A 73 7.29 -3.74 -16.18
C GLN A 73 6.17 -4.33 -17.02
N GLU A 74 6.28 -5.61 -17.40
CA GLU A 74 5.20 -6.32 -18.10
C GLU A 74 3.94 -6.38 -17.23
N ILE A 75 4.07 -6.67 -15.93
CA ILE A 75 2.93 -6.65 -15.01
C ILE A 75 2.31 -5.24 -14.91
N THR A 76 3.13 -4.19 -14.86
CA THR A 76 2.66 -2.79 -14.86
C THR A 76 1.82 -2.47 -16.10
N VAL A 77 2.27 -2.92 -17.28
CA VAL A 77 1.55 -2.72 -18.53
C VAL A 77 0.26 -3.54 -18.56
N GLU A 78 0.33 -4.83 -18.25
CA GLU A 78 -0.80 -5.75 -18.29
C GLU A 78 -1.93 -5.33 -17.33
N MET A 79 -1.56 -4.91 -16.12
CA MET A 79 -2.52 -4.53 -15.08
C MET A 79 -2.89 -3.04 -15.10
N CYS A 80 -2.29 -2.23 -15.99
CA CYS A 80 -2.40 -0.77 -16.01
C CYS A 80 -2.14 -0.13 -14.62
N MET A 81 -1.15 -0.65 -13.88
CA MET A 81 -0.84 -0.23 -12.50
C MET A 81 0.51 0.49 -12.43
N SER A 82 0.66 1.40 -11.47
CA SER A 82 1.98 1.99 -11.21
C SER A 82 3.01 0.94 -10.79
N LYS A 83 4.28 1.13 -11.17
CA LYS A 83 5.40 0.28 -10.75
C LYS A 83 5.48 0.13 -9.23
N GLY A 84 5.19 1.21 -8.49
CA GLY A 84 5.17 1.19 -7.03
C GLY A 84 4.05 0.31 -6.46
N SER A 85 2.87 0.34 -7.06
CA SER A 85 1.74 -0.51 -6.65
C SER A 85 2.03 -1.98 -6.91
N VAL A 86 2.59 -2.31 -8.08
CA VAL A 86 3.01 -3.68 -8.41
C VAL A 86 4.09 -4.16 -7.44
N HIS A 87 5.09 -3.33 -7.15
CA HIS A 87 6.14 -3.66 -6.19
C HIS A 87 5.58 -3.98 -4.79
N LYS A 88 4.64 -3.16 -4.28
CA LYS A 88 3.96 -3.42 -3.00
C LYS A 88 3.15 -4.71 -3.02
N ILE A 89 2.44 -4.99 -4.11
CA ILE A 89 1.68 -6.24 -4.23
C ILE A 89 2.62 -7.44 -4.19
N LEU A 90 3.71 -7.43 -4.97
CA LEU A 90 4.66 -8.53 -5.04
C LEU A 90 5.34 -8.78 -3.68
N HIS A 91 5.88 -7.74 -3.05
CA HIS A 91 6.68 -7.90 -1.84
C HIS A 91 5.87 -7.89 -0.54
N GLU A 92 4.92 -6.97 -0.37
CA GLU A 92 4.20 -6.83 0.91
C GLU A 92 2.99 -7.76 0.98
N ARG A 93 2.27 -7.95 -0.14
CA ARG A 93 1.01 -8.72 -0.14
C ARG A 93 1.23 -10.20 -0.44
N LEU A 94 1.99 -10.49 -1.50
CA LEU A 94 2.24 -11.86 -1.95
C LEU A 94 3.55 -12.45 -1.39
N GLN A 95 4.42 -11.63 -0.80
CA GLN A 95 5.70 -12.06 -0.21
C GLN A 95 6.64 -12.76 -1.21
N TYR A 96 6.55 -12.40 -2.49
CA TYR A 96 7.48 -12.88 -3.51
C TYR A 96 8.83 -12.17 -3.39
N ARG A 97 9.87 -12.93 -3.73
CA ARG A 97 11.25 -12.44 -3.88
C ARG A 97 11.77 -12.81 -5.26
N LYS A 98 12.55 -11.91 -5.86
CA LYS A 98 13.27 -12.22 -7.09
C LYS A 98 14.43 -13.16 -6.77
N VAL A 99 14.52 -14.27 -7.49
CA VAL A 99 15.62 -15.23 -7.41
C VAL A 99 16.23 -15.36 -8.80
N CYS A 100 17.56 -15.43 -8.88
CA CYS A 100 18.24 -15.69 -10.15
C CYS A 100 18.04 -17.15 -10.57
N ALA A 101 17.82 -17.39 -11.85
CA ALA A 101 17.79 -18.76 -12.38
C ALA A 101 19.16 -19.43 -12.16
N LEU A 102 19.14 -20.73 -11.84
CA LEU A 102 20.35 -21.54 -11.76
C LEU A 102 20.87 -21.81 -13.16
N TYR A 103 22.20 -21.74 -13.32
CA TYR A 103 22.85 -22.09 -14.57
C TYR A 103 22.80 -23.61 -14.77
N ALA A 104 22.24 -24.05 -15.90
CA ALA A 104 22.25 -25.44 -16.34
C ALA A 104 23.25 -25.58 -17.50
N PRO A 105 24.37 -26.33 -17.35
CA PRO A 105 25.41 -26.41 -18.37
C PRO A 105 24.96 -27.02 -19.72
N LYS A 106 23.90 -27.83 -19.71
CA LYS A 106 23.40 -28.53 -20.90
C LYS A 106 21.89 -28.63 -20.89
N HIS A 107 21.28 -28.41 -22.05
CA HIS A 107 19.89 -28.79 -22.29
C HIS A 107 19.82 -30.30 -22.51
N PHE A 108 19.32 -31.03 -21.50
CA PHE A 108 19.14 -32.48 -21.60
C PHE A 108 17.93 -32.84 -22.48
N THR A 109 18.12 -33.82 -23.35
CA THR A 109 17.01 -34.46 -24.08
C THR A 109 16.16 -35.32 -23.14
N ALA A 110 14.95 -35.68 -23.55
CA ALA A 110 14.08 -36.54 -22.75
C ALA A 110 14.74 -37.90 -22.44
N GLU A 111 15.38 -38.50 -23.43
CA GLU A 111 16.13 -39.76 -23.29
C GLU A 111 17.28 -39.66 -22.29
N GLN A 112 18.05 -38.56 -22.35
CA GLN A 112 19.15 -38.32 -21.40
C GLN A 112 18.63 -38.19 -19.97
N LYS A 113 17.51 -37.47 -19.76
CA LYS A 113 16.90 -37.34 -18.43
C LYS A 113 16.49 -38.70 -17.88
N ILE A 114 15.83 -39.54 -18.69
CA ILE A 114 15.40 -40.88 -18.29
C ILE A 114 16.61 -41.74 -17.89
N HIS A 115 17.68 -41.72 -18.69
CA HIS A 115 18.91 -42.46 -18.39
C HIS A 115 19.59 -42.00 -17.09
N TYR A 116 19.68 -40.70 -16.83
CA TYR A 116 20.25 -40.21 -15.56
C TYR A 116 19.36 -40.53 -14.35
N MET A 117 18.04 -40.52 -14.52
CA MET A 117 17.10 -40.91 -13.46
C MET A 117 17.19 -42.40 -13.12
N SER A 118 17.44 -43.28 -14.12
CA SER A 118 17.60 -44.73 -13.87
C SER A 118 18.92 -45.08 -13.18
N ILE A 119 19.95 -44.24 -13.30
CA ILE A 119 21.25 -44.43 -12.64
C ILE A 119 21.25 -43.94 -11.19
N SER A 120 20.37 -42.99 -10.84
CA SER A 120 20.29 -42.41 -9.50
C SER A 120 19.39 -43.20 -8.54
N LEU A 121 18.93 -44.38 -8.94
CA LEU A 121 18.09 -45.33 -8.19
C LEU A 121 18.90 -46.57 -7.82
#